data_AF-A0A3L6M5M3-F1
#
_entry.id   AF-A0A3L6M5M3-F1
#
_cell.length_a   1.000
_cell.length_b   1.000
_cell.length_c   1.000
_cell.angle_alpha   90.00
_cell.angle_beta   90.00
_cell.angle_gamma   90.00
#
_symmetry.space_group_name_H-M   'P 1'
#
loop_
_entity.id
_entity.type
_entity.pdbx_description
1 polymer ?
#
loop_
_entity_poly.entity_id
_entity_poly.type
_entity_poly.pdbx_seq_one_letter_code
_entity_poly.pdbx_strand_id
1 'polypeptide(L)'
;MPPIAYMERTRAYYLALGYPEPYVWAHHDTVPFQPLKKPLAESRVAIVTTAAPFKPEAGPQGPGAPYNAAAKFYKVYAGDSATDHDLRIAHVAIDRHHTTMEDSNSWFPLPVLRCFAEVGRVQLAPRFFGFPTNRSQRHTNEVDCPELLRQCQADAVDVAVLVANCPVCHQSLALAARHLEANGISTVLLGCARDVVEHCGVPRFLFSDFPLGNAAGLPNDPTSQTLTLEFALGLLETARAPRSTEQSPLRWSDDDQWKLDYANPDRLDADELARLRHEAEAARLHAKKLREQTLGQIID
;
A
#
# COMPACT_ATOMS: atom_id res chain seq x y z
N MET A 1 16.34 17.04 0.85
CA MET A 1 14.92 17.46 0.94
C MET A 1 14.22 16.53 1.91
N PRO A 2 13.34 17.00 2.81
CA PRO A 2 12.57 16.08 3.66
C PRO A 2 11.71 15.13 2.81
N PRO A 3 11.22 14.02 3.39
CA PRO A 3 10.20 13.19 2.75
C PRO A 3 8.98 14.01 2.31
N ILE A 4 8.31 13.56 1.25
CA ILE A 4 7.10 14.22 0.75
C ILE A 4 6.02 14.18 1.84
N ALA A 5 5.45 15.35 2.17
CA ALA A 5 4.25 15.45 2.99
C ALA A 5 3.02 15.11 2.12
N TYR A 6 2.76 13.83 1.90
CA TYR A 6 1.71 13.36 0.99
C TYR A 6 0.31 13.87 1.35
N MET A 7 -0.01 14.04 2.65
CA MET A 7 -1.30 14.59 3.08
C MET A 7 -1.50 16.02 2.58
N GLU A 8 -0.47 16.86 2.71
CA GLU A 8 -0.49 18.25 2.24
C GLU A 8 -0.40 18.32 0.71
N ARG A 9 0.53 17.57 0.11
CA ARG A 9 0.75 17.53 -1.35
C ARG A 9 -0.52 17.10 -2.08
N THR A 10 -1.16 16.02 -1.64
CA THR A 10 -2.41 15.54 -2.25
C THR A 10 -3.57 16.51 -2.01
N ARG A 11 -3.67 17.15 -0.83
CA ARG A 11 -4.66 18.20 -0.57
C ARG A 11 -4.47 19.37 -1.54
N ALA A 12 -3.27 19.91 -1.66
CA ALA A 12 -2.96 21.03 -2.55
C ALA A 12 -3.27 20.68 -4.01
N TYR A 13 -2.86 19.48 -4.45
CA TYR A 13 -3.14 18.98 -5.80
C TYR A 13 -4.64 18.92 -6.11
N TYR A 14 -5.43 18.26 -5.27
CA TYR A 14 -6.86 18.11 -5.51
C TYR A 14 -7.64 19.43 -5.38
N LEU A 15 -7.20 20.34 -4.49
CA LEU A 15 -7.73 21.71 -4.45
C LEU A 15 -7.46 22.45 -5.76
N ALA A 16 -6.23 22.33 -6.30
CA ALA A 16 -5.89 22.91 -7.59
C ALA A 16 -6.74 22.34 -8.73
N LEU A 17 -7.12 21.05 -8.66
CA LEU A 17 -8.04 20.40 -9.60
C LEU A 17 -9.54 20.74 -9.40
N GLY A 18 -9.90 21.53 -8.38
CA GLY A 18 -11.27 21.95 -8.13
C GLY A 18 -12.11 21.01 -7.26
N TYR A 19 -11.47 20.10 -6.51
CA TYR A 19 -12.14 19.34 -5.46
C TYR A 19 -12.08 20.13 -4.15
N PRO A 20 -13.21 20.67 -3.65
CA PRO A 20 -13.21 21.58 -2.51
C PRO A 20 -12.98 20.86 -1.17
N GLU A 21 -13.40 19.60 -1.09
CA GLU A 21 -13.33 18.83 0.15
C GLU A 21 -12.00 18.06 0.24
N PRO A 22 -11.17 18.34 1.26
CA PRO A 22 -9.96 17.57 1.48
C PRO A 22 -10.29 16.14 1.91
N TYR A 23 -9.44 15.20 1.52
CA TYR A 23 -9.54 13.83 2.02
C TYR A 23 -9.29 13.81 3.54
N VAL A 24 -10.20 13.15 4.27
CA VAL A 24 -10.08 12.95 5.72
C VAL A 24 -9.34 11.65 5.96
N TRP A 25 -8.09 11.78 6.44
CA TRP A 25 -7.26 10.64 6.80
C TRP A 25 -7.72 10.02 8.11
N ALA A 26 -7.57 8.70 8.25
CA ALA A 26 -7.84 8.02 9.50
C ALA A 26 -6.82 8.47 10.55
N HIS A 27 -7.28 8.67 11.78
CA HIS A 27 -6.46 9.06 12.92
C HIS A 27 -6.90 8.27 14.15
N HIS A 28 -5.94 7.82 14.93
CA HIS A 28 -6.19 7.08 16.16
C HIS A 28 -5.22 7.53 17.25
N ASP A 29 -5.76 7.83 18.43
CA ASP A 29 -4.96 8.25 19.58
C ASP A 29 -4.14 7.08 20.13
N THR A 30 -4.77 5.92 20.30
CA THR A 30 -4.16 4.68 20.78
C THR A 30 -3.81 3.75 19.63
N VAL A 31 -2.78 2.92 19.81
CA VAL A 31 -2.32 1.96 18.80
C VAL A 31 -2.10 0.60 19.47
N PRO A 32 -2.75 -0.48 19.00
CA PRO A 32 -2.51 -1.82 19.54
C PRO A 32 -1.08 -2.27 19.24
N PHE A 33 -0.52 -3.08 20.13
CA PHE A 33 0.81 -3.65 19.96
C PHE A 33 0.83 -5.08 20.48
N GLN A 34 1.06 -6.01 19.57
CA GLN A 34 1.31 -7.41 19.78
C GLN A 34 2.81 -7.65 19.63
N PRO A 35 3.52 -7.96 20.73
CA PRO A 35 4.89 -8.46 20.64
C PRO A 35 4.95 -9.81 19.93
N LEU A 36 6.10 -10.13 19.33
CA LEU A 36 6.34 -11.49 18.83
C LEU A 36 6.21 -12.50 19.98
N LYS A 37 5.47 -13.57 19.74
CA LYS A 37 5.25 -14.65 20.73
C LYS A 37 6.35 -15.72 20.70
N LYS A 38 7.08 -15.80 19.59
CA LYS A 38 8.13 -16.77 19.31
C LYS A 38 9.15 -16.16 18.34
N PRO A 39 10.36 -16.74 18.21
CA PRO A 39 11.34 -16.28 17.23
C PRO A 39 10.77 -16.25 15.80
N LEU A 40 11.28 -15.37 14.95
CA LEU A 40 10.81 -15.27 13.56
C LEU A 40 11.01 -16.57 12.78
N ALA A 41 12.10 -17.31 13.03
CA ALA A 41 12.37 -18.62 12.44
C ALA A 41 11.26 -19.66 12.70
N GLU A 42 10.50 -19.49 13.78
CA GLU A 42 9.36 -20.35 14.14
C GLU A 42 8.00 -19.69 13.80
N SER A 43 8.00 -18.44 13.34
CA SER A 43 6.80 -17.67 13.05
C SER A 43 6.36 -17.86 11.61
N ARG A 44 5.06 -18.07 11.42
CA ARG A 44 4.44 -18.11 10.10
C ARG A 44 4.15 -16.70 9.62
N VAL A 45 4.84 -16.30 8.56
CA VAL A 45 4.80 -14.96 7.98
C VAL A 45 3.99 -14.97 6.67
N ALA A 46 3.00 -14.10 6.59
CA ALA A 46 2.24 -13.83 5.37
C ALA A 46 2.54 -12.43 4.81
N ILE A 47 2.53 -12.29 3.48
CA ILE A 47 2.47 -10.98 2.83
C ILE A 47 1.01 -10.55 2.71
N VAL A 48 0.74 -9.29 3.02
CA VAL A 48 -0.50 -8.61 2.67
C VAL A 48 -0.16 -7.46 1.72
N THR A 49 -0.58 -7.54 0.47
CA THR A 49 -0.29 -6.53 -0.55
C THR A 49 -1.54 -5.79 -0.98
N THR A 50 -1.38 -4.57 -1.47
CA THR A 50 -2.43 -3.84 -2.18
C THR A 50 -2.35 -4.03 -3.70
N ALA A 51 -1.37 -4.78 -4.21
CA ALA A 51 -1.25 -5.09 -5.64
C ALA A 51 -2.45 -5.92 -6.14
N ALA A 52 -2.86 -5.66 -7.39
CA ALA A 52 -4.01 -6.29 -8.02
C ALA A 52 -3.56 -7.44 -8.93
N PRO A 53 -4.26 -8.59 -8.94
CA PRO A 53 -4.02 -9.63 -9.94
C PRO A 53 -4.21 -9.08 -11.34
N PHE A 54 -3.30 -9.42 -12.26
CA PHE A 54 -3.41 -9.03 -13.66
C PHE A 54 -4.67 -9.62 -14.29
N LYS A 55 -5.40 -8.78 -15.01
CA LYS A 55 -6.63 -9.15 -15.74
C LYS A 55 -6.47 -8.84 -17.23
N PRO A 56 -6.17 -9.81 -18.10
CA PRO A 56 -5.95 -9.58 -19.53
C PRO A 56 -7.06 -8.75 -20.20
N GLU A 57 -8.30 -8.96 -19.77
CA GLU A 57 -9.52 -8.32 -20.29
C GLU A 57 -9.73 -6.89 -19.78
N ALA A 58 -9.00 -6.46 -18.73
CA ALA A 58 -9.18 -5.14 -18.12
C ALA A 58 -8.37 -4.03 -18.81
N GLY A 59 -7.61 -4.34 -19.86
CA GLY A 59 -6.77 -3.38 -20.58
C GLY A 59 -5.37 -3.18 -19.98
N PRO A 60 -4.64 -2.12 -20.38
CA PRO A 60 -3.24 -1.91 -19.99
C PRO A 60 -3.03 -1.82 -18.47
N GLN A 61 -2.05 -2.57 -17.96
CA GLN A 61 -1.70 -2.68 -16.52
C GLN A 61 -0.19 -2.81 -16.25
N GLY A 62 0.64 -2.82 -17.29
CA GLY A 62 2.09 -3.00 -17.21
C GLY A 62 2.89 -1.68 -17.28
N PRO A 63 4.20 -1.74 -17.58
CA PRO A 63 5.05 -0.56 -17.72
C PRO A 63 4.46 0.51 -18.63
N GLY A 64 4.48 1.76 -18.17
CA GLY A 64 3.93 2.92 -18.89
C GLY A 64 2.40 2.94 -19.02
N ALA A 65 1.66 1.97 -18.47
CA ALA A 65 0.21 1.98 -18.53
C ALA A 65 -0.37 3.18 -17.75
N PRO A 66 -1.48 3.78 -18.22
CA PRO A 66 -2.20 4.80 -17.46
C PRO A 66 -2.91 4.18 -16.25
N TYR A 67 -3.47 5.02 -15.38
CA TYR A 67 -4.37 4.55 -14.33
C TYR A 67 -5.55 3.78 -14.93
N ASN A 68 -5.83 2.59 -14.37
CA ASN A 68 -6.88 1.70 -14.84
C ASN A 68 -7.76 1.23 -13.68
N ALA A 69 -8.98 1.76 -13.62
CA ALA A 69 -9.95 1.40 -12.58
C ALA A 69 -10.50 -0.03 -12.71
N ALA A 70 -10.51 -0.62 -13.93
CA ALA A 70 -11.05 -1.95 -14.18
C ALA A 70 -10.14 -3.06 -13.61
N ALA A 71 -8.84 -2.78 -13.49
CA ALA A 71 -7.86 -3.67 -12.88
C ALA A 71 -8.04 -3.83 -11.35
N LYS A 72 -8.78 -2.93 -10.69
CA LYS A 72 -8.98 -2.98 -9.23
C LYS A 72 -9.70 -4.24 -8.77
N PHE A 73 -9.51 -4.53 -7.49
CA PHE A 73 -10.26 -5.53 -6.74
C PHE A 73 -10.87 -4.88 -5.49
N TYR A 74 -11.98 -5.42 -5.03
CA TYR A 74 -12.84 -4.81 -3.98
C TYR A 74 -13.12 -5.75 -2.81
N LYS A 75 -12.54 -6.95 -2.82
CA LYS A 75 -12.65 -7.95 -1.76
C LYS A 75 -11.27 -8.47 -1.44
N VAL A 76 -11.05 -8.86 -0.18
CA VAL A 76 -9.83 -9.57 0.18
C VAL A 76 -9.71 -10.83 -0.67
N TYR A 77 -8.56 -11.03 -1.29
CA TYR A 77 -8.24 -12.25 -2.03
C TYR A 77 -7.05 -12.95 -1.40
N ALA A 78 -6.85 -14.22 -1.73
CA ALA A 78 -5.68 -14.98 -1.35
C ALA A 78 -5.04 -15.64 -2.58
N GLY A 79 -3.73 -15.81 -2.54
CA GLY A 79 -2.99 -16.57 -3.55
C GLY A 79 -1.98 -17.50 -2.88
N ASP A 80 -1.62 -18.58 -3.58
CA ASP A 80 -0.68 -19.59 -3.10
C ASP A 80 0.73 -19.02 -2.98
N SER A 81 1.32 -19.05 -1.78
CA SER A 81 2.67 -18.53 -1.55
C SER A 81 3.77 -19.37 -2.19
N ALA A 82 3.50 -20.61 -2.61
CA ALA A 82 4.48 -21.49 -3.24
C ALA A 82 4.72 -21.20 -4.73
N THR A 83 3.91 -20.34 -5.36
CA THR A 83 4.00 -20.05 -6.80
C THR A 83 4.15 -18.57 -7.09
N ASP A 84 4.55 -18.23 -8.31
CA ASP A 84 4.61 -16.84 -8.78
C ASP A 84 3.25 -16.34 -9.24
N HIS A 85 3.00 -15.06 -8.98
CA HIS A 85 1.73 -14.39 -9.31
C HIS A 85 2.01 -13.13 -10.10
N ASP A 86 1.24 -12.92 -11.17
CA ASP A 86 1.26 -11.67 -11.89
C ASP A 86 0.40 -10.63 -11.16
N LEU A 87 1.03 -9.89 -10.23
CA LEU A 87 0.42 -8.79 -9.49
C LEU A 87 0.95 -7.43 -9.96
N ARG A 88 0.03 -6.50 -10.24
CA ARG A 88 0.30 -5.18 -10.79
C ARG A 88 -0.16 -4.07 -9.85
N ILE A 89 0.46 -2.90 -9.98
CA ILE A 89 0.09 -1.68 -9.26
C ILE A 89 -0.65 -0.69 -10.18
N ALA A 90 -1.86 -1.05 -10.62
CA ALA A 90 -2.74 -0.19 -11.41
C ALA A 90 -3.46 0.89 -10.56
N HIS A 91 -2.89 1.29 -9.43
CA HIS A 91 -3.50 2.28 -8.51
C HIS A 91 -3.50 3.68 -9.12
N VAL A 92 -4.42 4.51 -8.64
CA VAL A 92 -4.61 5.88 -9.16
C VAL A 92 -3.45 6.82 -8.81
N ALA A 93 -2.86 6.64 -7.64
CA ALA A 93 -1.96 7.62 -7.03
C ALA A 93 -0.58 7.03 -6.68
N ILE A 94 -0.15 5.98 -7.38
CA ILE A 94 1.28 5.65 -7.40
C ILE A 94 2.05 6.77 -8.13
N ASP A 95 3.35 6.85 -7.91
CA ASP A 95 4.21 7.76 -8.66
C ASP A 95 4.50 7.17 -10.04
N ARG A 96 3.67 7.53 -11.04
CA ARG A 96 3.80 7.04 -12.42
C ARG A 96 4.97 7.66 -13.19
N HIS A 97 5.61 8.70 -12.66
CA HIS A 97 6.80 9.29 -13.28
C HIS A 97 8.04 8.46 -12.96
N HIS A 98 8.16 8.02 -11.70
CA HIS A 98 9.37 7.36 -11.21
C HIS A 98 9.21 5.85 -10.99
N THR A 99 7.98 5.34 -10.95
CA THR A 99 7.73 3.89 -10.84
C THR A 99 7.51 3.28 -12.22
N THR A 100 8.48 2.51 -12.71
CA THR A 100 8.44 1.92 -14.06
C THR A 100 7.45 0.76 -14.18
N MET A 101 7.06 0.13 -13.06
CA MET A 101 6.20 -1.04 -13.01
C MET A 101 6.77 -2.28 -13.73
N GLU A 102 8.09 -2.37 -13.84
CA GLU A 102 8.79 -3.47 -14.52
C GLU A 102 9.14 -4.64 -13.60
N ASP A 103 9.31 -4.39 -12.29
CA ASP A 103 9.72 -5.40 -11.31
C ASP A 103 8.78 -5.46 -10.11
N SER A 104 7.99 -6.53 -10.03
CA SER A 104 7.00 -6.72 -8.97
C SER A 104 7.58 -6.93 -7.58
N ASN A 105 8.86 -7.29 -7.46
CA ASN A 105 9.47 -7.46 -6.13
C ASN A 105 9.54 -6.14 -5.36
N SER A 106 9.46 -4.99 -6.05
CA SER A 106 9.40 -3.66 -5.42
C SER A 106 8.05 -3.32 -4.76
N TRP A 107 6.97 -4.07 -5.05
CA TRP A 107 5.63 -3.91 -4.40
C TRP A 107 5.00 -5.22 -3.91
N PHE A 108 5.63 -6.36 -4.20
CA PHE A 108 5.19 -7.69 -3.83
C PHE A 108 6.40 -8.64 -3.71
N PRO A 109 7.16 -8.57 -2.60
CA PRO A 109 8.42 -9.29 -2.43
C PRO A 109 8.24 -10.77 -2.06
N LEU A 110 7.25 -11.45 -2.64
CA LEU A 110 7.00 -12.88 -2.35
C LEU A 110 8.20 -13.76 -2.68
N PRO A 111 8.91 -13.60 -3.82
CA PRO A 111 10.13 -14.36 -4.08
C PRO A 111 11.20 -14.19 -3.00
N VAL A 112 11.38 -12.96 -2.49
CA VAL A 112 12.34 -12.68 -1.41
C VAL A 112 11.91 -13.36 -0.11
N LEU A 113 10.62 -13.31 0.25
CA LEU A 113 10.11 -13.99 1.44
C LEU A 113 10.25 -15.52 1.34
N ARG A 114 10.10 -16.10 0.14
CA ARG A 114 10.39 -17.53 -0.08
C ARG A 114 11.85 -17.86 0.18
N CYS A 115 12.80 -17.06 -0.33
CA CYS A 115 14.23 -17.26 -0.03
C CYS A 115 14.52 -17.19 1.48
N PHE A 116 13.84 -16.31 2.21
CA PHE A 116 13.98 -16.20 3.67
C PHE A 116 13.46 -17.46 4.37
N ALA A 117 12.37 -18.04 3.86
CA ALA A 117 11.86 -19.31 4.37
C ALA A 117 12.81 -20.48 4.08
N GLU A 118 13.42 -20.53 2.90
CA GLU A 118 14.39 -21.57 2.50
C GLU A 118 15.62 -21.61 3.41
N VAL A 119 16.10 -20.44 3.87
CA VAL A 119 17.23 -20.34 4.82
C VAL A 119 16.81 -20.41 6.29
N GLY A 120 15.53 -20.67 6.58
CA GLY A 120 15.01 -20.81 7.94
C GLY A 120 14.91 -19.50 8.72
N ARG A 121 14.93 -18.34 8.04
CA ARG A 121 14.73 -17.02 8.68
C ARG A 121 13.29 -16.85 9.18
N VAL A 122 12.33 -17.46 8.49
CA VAL A 122 10.89 -17.46 8.78
C VAL A 122 10.23 -18.77 8.35
N GLN A 123 9.00 -19.04 8.78
CA GLN A 123 8.12 -20.00 8.10
C GLN A 123 7.19 -19.25 7.14
N LEU A 124 7.09 -19.72 5.89
CA LEU A 124 6.17 -19.13 4.91
C LEU A 124 4.72 -19.54 5.20
N ALA A 125 3.80 -18.58 5.22
CA ALA A 125 2.36 -18.88 5.23
C ALA A 125 1.95 -19.58 3.93
N PRO A 126 0.96 -20.50 3.93
CA PRO A 126 0.51 -21.16 2.71
C PRO A 126 -0.08 -20.19 1.68
N ARG A 127 -0.61 -19.05 2.13
CA ARG A 127 -1.16 -18.02 1.26
C ARG A 127 -0.65 -16.64 1.63
N PHE A 128 -0.55 -15.78 0.62
CA PHE A 128 -0.51 -14.34 0.78
C PHE A 128 -1.90 -13.76 0.57
N PHE A 129 -2.12 -12.52 0.99
CA PHE A 129 -3.41 -11.86 0.91
C PHE A 129 -3.33 -10.55 0.13
N GLY A 130 -4.33 -10.31 -0.71
CA GLY A 130 -4.56 -9.01 -1.30
C GLY A 130 -5.60 -8.23 -0.51
N PHE A 131 -5.27 -7.02 -0.09
CA PHE A 131 -6.16 -6.17 0.68
C PHE A 131 -6.73 -5.02 -0.18
N PRO A 132 -8.05 -4.89 -0.31
CA PRO A 132 -8.64 -3.89 -1.18
C PRO A 132 -8.44 -2.48 -0.62
N THR A 133 -8.43 -1.49 -1.51
CA THR A 133 -8.22 -0.09 -1.14
C THR A 133 -9.53 0.68 -1.28
N ASN A 134 -10.21 0.83 -0.15
CA ASN A 134 -11.49 1.52 -0.05
C ASN A 134 -11.29 2.88 0.63
N ARG A 135 -11.88 3.94 0.08
CA ARG A 135 -11.90 5.28 0.72
C ARG A 135 -12.83 5.32 1.94
N SER A 136 -13.75 4.36 2.05
CA SER A 136 -14.63 4.21 3.21
C SER A 136 -13.88 3.52 4.35
N GLN A 137 -13.39 4.31 5.30
CA GLN A 137 -12.76 3.80 6.52
C GLN A 137 -13.69 2.82 7.26
N ARG A 138 -15.00 3.11 7.28
CA ARG A 138 -16.00 2.22 7.87
C ARG A 138 -16.01 0.84 7.21
N HIS A 139 -16.08 0.79 5.88
CA HIS A 139 -16.09 -0.49 5.16
C HIS A 139 -14.79 -1.26 5.39
N THR A 140 -13.64 -0.57 5.36
CA THR A 140 -12.36 -1.20 5.68
C THR A 140 -12.35 -1.81 7.07
N ASN A 141 -12.82 -1.10 8.09
CA ASN A 141 -12.84 -1.60 9.47
C ASN A 141 -13.89 -2.69 9.74
N GLU A 142 -15.08 -2.58 9.13
CA GLU A 142 -16.22 -3.46 9.43
C GLU A 142 -16.28 -4.70 8.51
N VAL A 143 -15.62 -4.67 7.35
CA VAL A 143 -15.70 -5.74 6.33
C VAL A 143 -14.34 -6.27 5.94
N ASP A 144 -13.45 -5.41 5.44
CA ASP A 144 -12.17 -5.86 4.87
C ASP A 144 -11.22 -6.41 5.96
N CYS A 145 -11.08 -5.69 7.08
CA CYS A 145 -10.20 -6.09 8.18
C CYS A 145 -10.64 -7.40 8.86
N PRO A 146 -11.94 -7.62 9.21
CA PRO A 146 -12.40 -8.89 9.74
C PRO A 146 -12.20 -10.07 8.78
N GLU A 147 -12.41 -9.86 7.48
CA GLU A 147 -12.19 -10.92 6.48
C GLU A 147 -10.71 -11.28 6.35
N LEU A 148 -9.80 -10.28 6.35
CA LEU A 148 -8.36 -10.54 6.37
C LEU A 148 -7.97 -11.34 7.62
N LEU A 149 -8.45 -10.93 8.80
CA LEU A 149 -8.17 -11.63 10.05
C LEU A 149 -8.62 -13.10 9.99
N ARG A 150 -9.85 -13.35 9.51
CA ARG A 150 -10.39 -14.71 9.35
C ARG A 150 -9.48 -15.57 8.48
N GLN A 151 -8.99 -15.03 7.37
CA GLN A 151 -8.09 -15.78 6.48
C GLN A 151 -6.70 -16.00 7.09
N CYS A 152 -6.13 -15.01 7.76
CA CYS A 152 -4.86 -15.16 8.48
C CYS A 152 -4.95 -16.21 9.60
N GLN A 153 -6.05 -16.23 10.36
CA GLN A 153 -6.29 -17.23 11.41
C GLN A 153 -6.44 -18.64 10.83
N ALA A 154 -7.16 -18.78 9.70
CA ALA A 154 -7.31 -20.08 9.01
C ALA A 154 -5.95 -20.66 8.59
N ASP A 155 -4.99 -19.79 8.26
CA ASP A 155 -3.64 -20.17 7.86
C ASP A 155 -2.64 -20.17 9.03
N ALA A 156 -3.11 -19.95 10.27
CA ALA A 156 -2.28 -19.82 11.47
C ALA A 156 -1.10 -18.83 11.31
N VAL A 157 -1.35 -17.69 10.68
CA VAL A 157 -0.39 -16.61 10.51
C VAL A 157 -0.07 -15.98 11.87
N ASP A 158 1.22 -15.89 12.20
CA ASP A 158 1.70 -15.22 13.41
C ASP A 158 2.09 -13.76 13.13
N VAL A 159 2.56 -13.51 11.91
CA VAL A 159 3.14 -12.24 11.47
C VAL A 159 2.63 -11.87 10.07
N ALA A 160 2.22 -10.61 9.88
CA ALA A 160 1.89 -10.07 8.58
C ALA A 160 2.84 -8.93 8.16
N VAL A 161 3.45 -9.08 6.98
CA VAL A 161 4.23 -8.03 6.31
C VAL A 161 3.31 -7.33 5.32
N LEU A 162 2.99 -6.07 5.59
CA LEU A 162 1.99 -5.29 4.85
C LEU A 162 2.70 -4.36 3.84
N VAL A 163 2.39 -4.43 2.55
CA VAL A 163 3.09 -3.66 1.49
C VAL A 163 2.16 -2.65 0.81
N ALA A 164 2.40 -1.36 1.08
CA ALA A 164 1.55 -0.26 0.66
C ALA A 164 2.08 0.50 -0.57
N ASN A 165 1.27 0.62 -1.63
CA ASN A 165 1.73 1.13 -2.92
C ASN A 165 1.33 2.58 -3.25
N CYS A 166 0.29 3.11 -2.60
CA CYS A 166 -0.30 4.43 -2.87
C CYS A 166 -0.78 5.10 -1.57
N PRO A 167 -1.11 6.40 -1.53
CA PRO A 167 -1.46 7.08 -0.28
C PRO A 167 -2.64 6.42 0.46
N VAL A 168 -3.73 6.12 -0.24
CA VAL A 168 -4.88 5.42 0.36
C VAL A 168 -4.51 3.98 0.76
N CYS A 169 -3.62 3.32 0.02
CA CYS A 169 -3.11 1.99 0.35
C CYS A 169 -2.42 1.98 1.72
N HIS A 170 -1.67 3.04 2.05
CA HIS A 170 -1.02 3.18 3.36
C HIS A 170 -2.04 3.29 4.48
N GLN A 171 -3.11 4.07 4.30
CA GLN A 171 -4.19 4.13 5.28
C GLN A 171 -4.92 2.80 5.42
N SER A 172 -5.29 2.16 4.30
CA SER A 172 -6.01 0.87 4.33
C SER A 172 -5.20 -0.20 5.04
N LEU A 173 -3.90 -0.31 4.77
CA LEU A 173 -3.02 -1.25 5.46
C LEU A 173 -2.69 -0.83 6.89
N ALA A 174 -2.70 0.47 7.22
CA ALA A 174 -2.59 0.93 8.60
C ALA A 174 -3.79 0.47 9.45
N LEU A 175 -5.01 0.58 8.90
CA LEU A 175 -6.22 0.04 9.54
C LEU A 175 -6.15 -1.48 9.70
N ALA A 176 -5.68 -2.20 8.66
CA ALA A 176 -5.45 -3.64 8.73
C ALA A 176 -4.40 -4.01 9.80
N ALA A 177 -3.27 -3.31 9.87
CA ALA A 177 -2.22 -3.52 10.85
C ALA A 177 -2.77 -3.48 12.28
N ARG A 178 -3.52 -2.40 12.57
CA ARG A 178 -4.15 -2.20 13.88
C ARG A 178 -5.12 -3.33 14.21
N HIS A 179 -5.97 -3.71 13.25
CA HIS A 179 -6.95 -4.77 13.47
C HIS A 179 -6.29 -6.12 13.72
N LEU A 180 -5.24 -6.47 12.96
CA LEU A 180 -4.49 -7.72 13.15
C LEU A 180 -3.76 -7.75 14.51
N GLU A 181 -3.11 -6.66 14.91
CA GLU A 181 -2.39 -6.62 16.19
C GLU A 181 -3.33 -6.65 17.41
N ALA A 182 -4.50 -6.00 17.31
CA ALA A 182 -5.53 -6.12 18.34
C ALA A 182 -6.05 -7.58 18.50
N ASN A 183 -5.84 -8.42 17.48
CA ASN A 183 -6.27 -9.82 17.45
C ASN A 183 -5.10 -10.82 17.47
N GLY A 184 -3.92 -10.37 17.90
CA GLY A 184 -2.82 -11.25 18.26
C GLY A 184 -1.89 -11.70 17.12
N ILE A 185 -1.96 -11.05 15.96
CA ILE A 185 -1.05 -11.24 14.81
C ILE A 185 -0.12 -10.03 14.76
N SER A 186 1.20 -10.22 14.87
CA SER A 186 2.17 -9.10 14.82
C SER A 186 2.28 -8.57 13.38
N THR A 187 2.54 -7.29 13.22
CA THR A 187 2.59 -6.66 11.89
C THR A 187 3.77 -5.73 11.74
N VAL A 188 4.21 -5.57 10.49
CA VAL A 188 5.08 -4.48 10.04
C VAL A 188 4.56 -3.97 8.71
N LEU A 189 4.41 -2.64 8.60
CA LEU A 189 4.03 -1.97 7.37
C LEU A 189 5.29 -1.51 6.63
N LEU A 190 5.40 -1.82 5.35
CA LEU A 190 6.38 -1.28 4.41
C LEU A 190 5.69 -0.22 3.57
N GLY A 191 6.26 0.98 3.52
CA GLY A 191 5.62 2.09 2.83
C GLY A 191 6.49 3.32 2.63
N CYS A 192 6.05 4.17 1.70
CA CYS A 192 6.69 5.42 1.33
C CYS A 192 5.95 6.67 1.82
N ALA A 193 4.66 6.58 2.19
CA ALA A 193 3.89 7.73 2.66
C ALA A 193 3.99 7.89 4.19
N ARG A 194 5.13 8.45 4.66
CA ARG A 194 5.44 8.53 6.09
C ARG A 194 4.36 9.24 6.90
N ASP A 195 3.98 10.43 6.48
CA ASP A 195 2.99 11.25 7.18
C ASP A 195 1.62 10.59 7.28
N VAL A 196 1.16 9.91 6.23
CA VAL A 196 -0.10 9.15 6.23
C VAL A 196 -0.06 8.03 7.28
N VAL A 197 1.02 7.25 7.33
CA VAL A 197 1.15 6.11 8.24
C VAL A 197 1.30 6.57 9.70
N GLU A 198 2.16 7.56 9.95
CA GLU A 198 2.37 8.12 11.29
C GLU A 198 1.09 8.81 11.82
N HIS A 199 0.37 9.53 10.96
CA HIS A 199 -0.90 10.15 11.30
C HIS A 199 -1.98 9.11 11.66
N CYS A 200 -2.07 8.01 10.89
CA CYS A 200 -3.02 6.94 11.19
C CYS A 200 -2.65 6.18 12.47
N GLY A 201 -1.36 6.02 12.76
CA GLY A 201 -0.84 5.32 13.93
C GLY A 201 -0.86 3.80 13.76
N VAL A 202 0.32 3.25 13.46
CA VAL A 202 0.55 1.80 13.27
C VAL A 202 1.50 1.23 14.32
N PRO A 203 1.50 -0.09 14.54
CA PRO A 203 2.37 -0.73 15.53
C PRO A 203 3.85 -0.63 15.16
N ARG A 204 4.18 -1.00 13.92
CA ARG A 204 5.54 -0.97 13.36
C ARG A 204 5.51 -0.52 11.91
N PHE A 205 6.43 0.36 11.53
CA PHE A 205 6.54 0.92 10.19
C PHE A 205 8.00 0.98 9.73
N LEU A 206 8.29 0.32 8.61
CA LEU A 206 9.51 0.53 7.86
C LEU A 206 9.23 1.56 6.76
N PHE A 207 9.79 2.75 6.90
CA PHE A 207 9.66 3.84 5.97
C PHE A 207 10.79 3.82 4.92
N SER A 208 10.43 3.76 3.64
CA SER A 208 11.35 3.97 2.52
C SER A 208 11.05 5.30 1.84
N ASP A 209 12.03 6.20 1.77
CA ASP A 209 11.87 7.51 1.10
C ASP A 209 12.01 7.38 -0.42
N PHE A 210 11.13 6.57 -1.01
CA PHE A 210 11.08 6.20 -2.43
C PHE A 210 9.77 6.68 -3.06
N PRO A 211 9.68 6.72 -4.40
CA PRO A 211 8.42 6.94 -5.10
C PRO A 211 7.36 5.91 -4.71
N LEU A 212 6.12 6.36 -4.59
CA LEU A 212 4.97 5.50 -4.27
C LEU A 212 4.82 4.40 -5.31
N GLY A 213 4.86 3.15 -4.85
CA GLY A 213 4.85 1.97 -5.70
C GLY A 213 6.08 1.07 -5.51
N ASN A 214 7.07 1.51 -4.73
CA ASN A 214 8.34 0.80 -4.52
C ASN A 214 8.61 0.52 -3.03
N ALA A 215 7.58 0.23 -2.24
CA ALA A 215 7.70 0.09 -0.78
C ALA A 215 8.58 -1.10 -0.33
N ALA A 216 8.79 -2.09 -1.20
CA ALA A 216 9.52 -3.32 -0.90
C ALA A 216 10.95 -3.37 -1.49
N GLY A 217 11.48 -2.24 -1.99
CA GLY A 217 12.86 -2.13 -2.49
C GLY A 217 12.93 -1.39 -3.81
N LEU A 218 14.16 -1.16 -4.30
CA LEU A 218 14.38 -0.59 -5.62
C LEU A 218 14.02 -1.63 -6.70
N PRO A 219 13.41 -1.21 -7.83
CA PRO A 219 13.16 -2.11 -8.95
C PRO A 219 14.48 -2.59 -9.56
N ASN A 220 14.53 -3.86 -9.96
CA ASN A 220 15.69 -4.52 -10.57
C ASN A 220 16.95 -4.54 -9.67
N ASP A 221 16.78 -4.40 -8.35
CA ASP A 221 17.86 -4.51 -7.37
C ASP A 221 17.49 -5.54 -6.28
N PRO A 222 17.85 -6.82 -6.49
CA PRO A 222 17.58 -7.88 -5.53
C PRO A 222 18.22 -7.66 -4.16
N THR A 223 19.33 -6.92 -4.08
CA THR A 223 20.01 -6.61 -2.82
C THR A 223 19.16 -5.65 -2.01
N SER A 224 18.64 -4.59 -2.63
CA SER A 224 17.76 -3.63 -1.97
C SER A 224 16.46 -4.29 -1.48
N GLN A 225 15.90 -5.23 -2.25
CA GLN A 225 14.65 -5.93 -1.92
C GLN A 225 14.86 -6.89 -0.74
N THR A 226 15.99 -7.60 -0.74
CA THR A 226 16.44 -8.46 0.37
C THR A 226 16.65 -7.64 1.64
N LEU A 227 17.40 -6.53 1.56
CA LEU A 227 17.67 -5.66 2.70
C LEU A 227 16.39 -5.05 3.26
N THR A 228 15.46 -4.63 2.39
CA THR A 228 14.17 -4.04 2.82
C THR A 228 13.38 -5.04 3.66
N LEU A 229 13.30 -6.31 3.24
CA LEU A 229 12.61 -7.32 4.01
C LEU A 229 13.36 -7.65 5.31
N GLU A 230 14.69 -7.73 5.29
CA GLU A 230 15.48 -7.97 6.52
C GLU A 230 15.30 -6.83 7.54
N PHE A 231 15.28 -5.56 7.12
CA PHE A 231 14.99 -4.43 8.02
C PHE A 231 13.59 -4.52 8.60
N ALA A 232 12.59 -4.93 7.82
CA ALA A 232 11.23 -5.09 8.32
C ALA A 232 11.12 -6.22 9.36
N LEU A 233 11.82 -7.33 9.14
CA LEU A 233 11.91 -8.44 10.09
C LEU A 233 12.70 -8.05 11.35
N GLY A 234 13.81 -7.31 11.20
CA GLY A 234 14.55 -6.74 12.32
C GLY A 234 13.67 -5.85 13.19
N LEU A 235 12.88 -4.97 12.59
CA LEU A 235 11.93 -4.11 13.31
C LEU A 235 10.86 -4.91 14.08
N LEU A 236 10.41 -6.05 13.55
CA LEU A 236 9.52 -6.97 14.28
C LEU A 236 10.17 -7.50 15.56
N GLU A 237 11.47 -7.81 15.52
CA GLU A 237 12.25 -8.35 16.64
C GLU A 237 12.67 -7.28 17.66
N THR A 238 12.93 -6.05 17.21
CA THR A 238 13.52 -4.98 18.04
C THR A 238 12.48 -4.03 18.63
N ALA A 239 11.35 -3.78 17.96
CA ALA A 239 10.33 -2.86 18.46
C ALA A 239 9.81 -3.29 19.84
N ARG A 240 9.64 -2.31 20.74
CA ARG A 240 9.17 -2.53 22.13
C ARG A 240 7.84 -1.85 22.45
N ALA A 241 7.35 -1.02 21.53
CA ALA A 241 6.15 -0.21 21.71
C ALA A 241 5.48 0.05 20.34
N PRO A 242 4.17 0.36 20.31
CA PRO A 242 3.52 0.82 19.08
C PRO A 242 4.14 2.15 18.60
N ARG A 243 3.82 2.54 17.37
CA ARG A 243 4.39 3.72 16.69
C ARG A 243 5.91 3.65 16.54
N SER A 244 6.46 2.44 16.46
CA SER A 244 7.87 2.23 16.13
C SER A 244 8.05 2.42 14.63
N THR A 245 8.67 3.54 14.24
CA THR A 245 9.02 3.83 12.85
C THR A 245 10.53 3.76 12.69
N GLU A 246 10.99 2.95 11.74
CA GLU A 246 12.38 2.92 11.31
C GLU A 246 12.46 3.39 9.86
N GLN A 247 13.45 4.24 9.57
CA GLN A 247 13.73 4.68 8.21
C GLN A 247 14.75 3.75 7.57
N SER A 248 14.41 3.22 6.39
CA SER A 248 15.34 2.48 5.54
C SER A 248 16.54 3.35 5.17
N PRO A 249 17.77 2.84 5.27
CA PRO A 249 18.98 3.56 4.86
C PRO A 249 19.16 3.59 3.34
N LEU A 250 18.37 2.81 2.59
CA LEU A 250 18.45 2.74 1.13
C LEU A 250 18.01 4.08 0.51
N ARG A 251 18.63 4.45 -0.60
CA ARG A 251 18.37 5.72 -1.29
C ARG A 251 17.80 5.44 -2.68
N TRP A 252 16.76 6.19 -3.06
CA TRP A 252 16.17 6.11 -4.40
C TRP A 252 17.13 6.62 -5.47
N SER A 253 17.73 7.79 -5.22
CA SER A 253 18.60 8.50 -6.16
C SER A 253 19.60 9.38 -5.44
N ASP A 254 20.61 9.86 -6.19
CA ASP A 254 21.64 10.77 -5.68
C ASP A 254 21.09 12.14 -5.29
N ASP A 255 20.01 12.58 -5.93
CA ASP A 255 19.28 13.80 -5.59
C ASP A 255 17.81 13.52 -5.25
N ASP A 256 17.13 14.52 -4.69
CA ASP A 256 15.73 14.44 -4.26
C ASP A 256 14.75 15.11 -5.25
N GLN A 257 15.17 15.49 -6.45
CA GLN A 257 14.33 16.28 -7.38
C GLN A 257 13.05 15.54 -7.80
N TRP A 258 13.11 14.21 -7.87
CA TRP A 258 11.96 13.35 -8.17
C TRP A 258 10.74 13.65 -7.27
N LYS A 259 10.97 14.07 -6.02
CA LYS A 259 9.92 14.42 -5.05
C LYS A 259 9.05 15.59 -5.51
N LEU A 260 9.58 16.43 -6.39
CA LEU A 260 8.87 17.60 -6.92
C LEU A 260 7.90 17.24 -8.03
N ASP A 261 8.01 16.06 -8.64
CA ASP A 261 7.18 15.63 -9.77
C ASP A 261 5.85 15.02 -9.31
N TYR A 262 5.83 14.44 -8.10
CA TYR A 262 4.62 13.81 -7.58
C TYR A 262 3.53 14.83 -7.21
N ALA A 263 2.44 14.84 -7.98
CA ALA A 263 1.20 15.57 -7.69
C ALA A 263 1.43 17.01 -7.21
N ASN A 264 2.35 17.74 -7.86
CA ASN A 264 2.80 19.04 -7.40
C ASN A 264 2.16 20.17 -8.23
N PRO A 265 1.16 20.90 -7.69
CA PRO A 265 0.53 21.98 -8.44
C PRO A 265 1.50 23.11 -8.79
N ASP A 266 2.56 23.32 -8.01
CA ASP A 266 3.57 24.38 -8.26
C ASP A 266 4.44 24.08 -9.49
N ARG A 267 4.37 22.86 -10.04
CA ARG A 267 5.09 22.42 -11.24
C ARG A 267 4.19 22.33 -12.48
N LEU A 268 2.89 22.62 -12.35
CA LEU A 268 1.95 22.61 -13.46
C LEU A 268 1.87 24.00 -14.08
N ASP A 269 1.99 24.09 -15.41
CA ASP A 269 1.62 25.31 -16.13
C ASP A 269 0.08 25.44 -16.22
N ALA A 270 -0.37 26.61 -16.71
CA ALA A 270 -1.78 26.93 -16.77
C ALA A 270 -2.57 26.01 -17.72
N ASP A 271 -1.95 25.58 -18.81
CA ASP A 271 -2.59 24.75 -19.83
C ASP A 271 -2.73 23.30 -19.33
N GLU A 272 -1.69 22.77 -18.70
CA GLU A 272 -1.69 21.46 -18.08
C GLU A 272 -2.67 21.39 -16.91
N LEU A 273 -2.71 22.42 -16.06
CA LEU A 273 -3.70 22.49 -14.98
C LEU A 273 -5.13 22.55 -15.52
N ALA A 274 -5.38 23.29 -16.60
CA ALA A 274 -6.69 23.34 -17.25
C ALA A 274 -7.09 21.97 -17.83
N ARG A 275 -6.15 21.26 -18.47
CA ARG A 275 -6.37 19.89 -18.97
C ARG A 275 -6.73 18.94 -17.84
N LEU A 276 -5.95 18.92 -16.76
CA LEU A 276 -6.19 18.04 -15.62
C LEU A 276 -7.51 18.35 -14.90
N ARG A 277 -7.92 19.63 -14.81
CA ARG A 277 -9.24 20.02 -14.29
C ARG A 277 -10.37 19.46 -15.15
N HIS A 278 -10.27 19.59 -16.47
CA HIS A 278 -11.27 19.07 -17.39
C HIS A 278 -11.38 17.53 -17.29
N GLU A 279 -10.25 16.82 -17.20
CA GLU A 279 -10.24 15.36 -17.00
C GLU A 279 -10.85 14.95 -15.65
N ALA A 280 -10.52 15.67 -14.58
CA ALA A 280 -11.07 15.48 -13.25
C ALA A 280 -12.60 15.69 -13.21
N GLU A 281 -13.09 16.73 -13.89
CA GLU A 281 -14.51 17.03 -14.01
C GLU A 281 -15.25 15.95 -14.82
N ALA A 282 -14.69 15.53 -15.96
CA ALA A 282 -15.24 14.44 -16.77
C ALA A 282 -15.34 13.13 -15.96
N ALA A 283 -14.30 12.78 -15.20
CA ALA A 283 -14.30 11.63 -14.31
C ALA A 283 -15.36 11.74 -13.20
N ARG A 284 -15.53 12.94 -12.60
CA ARG A 284 -16.55 13.21 -11.59
C ARG A 284 -17.97 13.06 -12.16
N LEU A 285 -18.23 13.61 -13.34
CA LEU A 285 -19.54 13.50 -14.02
C LEU A 285 -19.85 12.04 -14.40
N HIS A 286 -18.86 11.31 -14.91
CA HIS A 286 -19.02 9.89 -15.22
C HIS A 286 -19.34 9.06 -13.96
N ALA A 287 -18.61 9.27 -12.87
CA ALA A 287 -18.86 8.60 -11.59
C ALA A 287 -20.25 8.94 -11.01
N LYS A 288 -20.69 10.20 -11.13
CA LYS A 288 -22.04 10.63 -10.73
C LYS A 288 -23.12 9.90 -11.55
N LYS A 289 -22.97 9.86 -12.88
CA LYS A 289 -23.91 9.17 -13.78
C LYS A 289 -24.00 7.67 -13.49
N LEU A 290 -22.87 7.01 -13.27
CA LEU A 290 -22.84 5.59 -12.89
C LEU A 290 -23.59 5.36 -11.56
N ARG A 291 -23.38 6.22 -10.57
CA ARG A 291 -24.07 6.15 -9.28
C ARG A 291 -25.58 6.36 -9.41
N GLU A 292 -26.03 7.31 -10.24
CA GLU A 292 -27.45 7.56 -10.51
C GLU A 292 -28.10 6.38 -11.24
N GLN A 293 -27.42 5.75 -12.19
CA GLN A 293 -27.91 4.58 -12.91
C GLN A 293 -28.02 3.34 -12.01
N THR A 294 -27.04 3.12 -11.12
CA THR A 294 -27.03 1.96 -10.22
C THR A 294 -28.01 2.11 -9.04
N LEU A 295 -28.19 3.32 -8.50
CA LEU A 295 -29.10 3.55 -7.36
C LEU A 295 -30.53 3.92 -7.79
N GLY A 296 -30.70 4.48 -8.99
CA GLY A 296 -32.03 4.79 -9.56
C GLY A 296 -32.81 3.57 -10.04
N GLN A 297 -32.18 2.39 -10.13
CA GLN A 297 -32.85 1.12 -10.48
C GLN A 297 -33.34 0.33 -9.25
N ILE A 298 -33.15 0.83 -8.02
CA ILE A 298 -33.60 0.18 -6.77
C ILE A 298 -34.92 0.79 -6.26
N ILE A 299 -35.55 1.68 -7.02
CA ILE A 299 -36.89 2.18 -6.74
C ILE A 299 -37.74 2.01 -8.00
N ASP A 300 -38.31 0.82 -8.14
CA ASP A 300 -39.65 0.55 -8.66
C ASP A 300 -40.09 -0.85 -8.19
#